data_AF-A0A414JJF8-F1
#
_entry.id   AF-A0A414JJF8-F1
#
_cell.length_a   1.000
_cell.length_b   1.000
_cell.length_c   1.000
_cell.angle_alpha   90.00
_cell.angle_beta   90.00
_cell.angle_gamma   90.00
#
_symmetry.space_group_name_H-M   'P 1'
#
loop_
_entity.id
_entity.type
_entity.pdbx_description
1 polymer ?
#
loop_
_entity_poly.entity_id
_entity_poly.type
_entity_poly.pdbx_seq_one_letter_code
_entity_poly.pdbx_strand_id
1 'polypeptide(L)'
;MTWKSGNESTVRGYKFTYDGLDRVLNATYGETASISTNANRFSENVTGYDKNGNIKGLQRYGQLSSTSYGLIDNLTLTLNGNQLSCVEDAVSTAAYGTNTAFVNGASVAGEYAYDANGNLTKDLNKGITD
;
A
#
# COMPACT_ATOMS: atom_id res chain seq x y z
N MET A 1 -10.84 -10.24 -9.66
CA MET A 1 -9.69 -10.76 -10.46
C MET A 1 -9.22 -12.06 -9.84
N THR A 2 -8.88 -13.09 -10.63
CA THR A 2 -8.30 -14.35 -10.13
C THR A 2 -7.07 -14.73 -10.93
N TRP A 3 -6.09 -15.36 -10.30
CA TRP A 3 -4.89 -15.86 -10.95
C TRP A 3 -4.38 -17.16 -10.30
N LYS A 4 -3.45 -17.81 -10.98
CA LYS A 4 -2.61 -18.91 -10.48
C LYS A 4 -1.16 -18.60 -10.85
N SER A 5 -0.22 -18.98 -9.98
CA SER A 5 1.21 -18.87 -10.28
C SER A 5 1.70 -20.21 -10.83
N GLY A 6 2.27 -20.21 -12.04
CA GLY A 6 2.80 -21.42 -12.66
C GLY A 6 1.84 -22.61 -12.60
N ASN A 7 2.32 -23.74 -12.08
CA ASN A 7 1.56 -24.99 -11.97
C ASN A 7 0.85 -25.17 -10.61
N GLU A 8 0.74 -24.12 -9.80
CA GLU A 8 0.06 -24.22 -8.51
C GLU A 8 -1.45 -24.48 -8.67
N SER A 9 -2.00 -25.33 -7.79
CA SER A 9 -3.43 -25.62 -7.76
C SER A 9 -4.25 -24.48 -7.15
N THR A 10 -3.65 -23.71 -6.23
CA THR A 10 -4.29 -22.62 -5.51
C THR A 10 -4.62 -21.46 -6.44
N VAL A 11 -5.93 -21.26 -6.68
CA VAL A 11 -6.45 -20.00 -7.22
C VAL A 11 -6.31 -18.94 -6.14
N ARG A 12 -5.79 -17.78 -6.52
CA ARG A 12 -5.76 -16.57 -5.70
C ARG A 12 -6.57 -15.49 -6.38
N GLY A 13 -7.04 -14.51 -5.62
CA GLY A 13 -7.86 -13.45 -6.18
C GLY A 13 -8.04 -12.27 -5.26
N TYR A 14 -8.56 -11.20 -5.86
CA TYR A 14 -9.03 -10.02 -5.16
C TYR A 14 -10.49 -9.75 -5.51
N LYS A 15 -11.28 -9.43 -4.48
CA LYS A 15 -12.60 -8.79 -4.60
C LYS A 15 -12.41 -7.28 -4.43
N PHE A 16 -12.77 -6.52 -5.46
CA PHE A 16 -12.67 -5.07 -5.43
C PHE A 16 -14.01 -4.46 -5.03
N THR A 17 -13.94 -3.41 -4.23
CA THR A 17 -15.06 -2.51 -3.96
C THR A 17 -14.66 -1.10 -4.34
N TYR A 18 -15.64 -0.29 -4.69
CA TYR A 18 -15.44 1.07 -5.18
C TYR A 18 -16.35 2.03 -4.45
N ASP A 19 -15.95 3.29 -4.38
CA ASP A 19 -16.84 4.37 -3.96
C ASP A 19 -17.79 4.79 -5.09
N GLY A 20 -18.66 5.77 -4.83
CA GLY A 20 -19.61 6.28 -5.82
C GLY A 20 -18.98 7.04 -7.00
N LEU A 21 -17.65 7.21 -7.02
CA LEU A 21 -16.89 7.82 -8.10
C LEU A 21 -16.00 6.79 -8.83
N ASP A 22 -16.29 5.49 -8.65
CA ASP A 22 -15.55 4.37 -9.23
C ASP A 22 -14.07 4.28 -8.82
N ARG A 23 -13.71 4.81 -7.65
CA ARG A 23 -12.37 4.68 -7.08
C ARG A 23 -12.31 3.51 -6.09
N VAL A 24 -11.22 2.75 -6.10
CA VAL A 24 -11.07 1.54 -5.25
C VAL A 24 -11.13 1.90 -3.77
N LEU A 25 -11.98 1.21 -3.01
CA LEU A 25 -11.99 1.27 -1.55
C LEU A 25 -11.22 0.10 -0.94
N ASN A 26 -11.47 -1.12 -1.43
CA ASN A 26 -10.83 -2.31 -0.91
C ASN A 26 -10.48 -3.28 -2.05
N ALA A 27 -9.32 -3.88 -1.95
CA ALA A 27 -8.90 -5.06 -2.69
C ALA A 27 -8.74 -6.21 -1.70
N THR A 28 -9.83 -6.96 -1.46
CA THR A 28 -9.83 -8.04 -0.48
C THR A 28 -9.25 -9.32 -1.08
N TYR A 29 -8.08 -9.73 -0.59
CA TYR A 29 -7.43 -10.98 -0.97
C TYR A 29 -8.26 -12.18 -0.52
N GLY A 30 -8.23 -13.25 -1.32
CA GLY A 30 -8.63 -14.57 -0.90
C GLY A 30 -8.17 -15.66 -1.87
N GLU A 31 -8.34 -16.90 -1.44
CA GLU A 31 -7.93 -18.10 -2.16
C GLU A 31 -9.14 -18.96 -2.53
N THR A 32 -8.88 -19.92 -3.42
CA THR A 32 -9.85 -20.80 -4.08
C THR A 32 -10.77 -20.04 -5.05
N ALA A 33 -11.63 -20.77 -5.77
CA ALA A 33 -12.54 -20.18 -6.75
C ALA A 33 -13.50 -19.13 -6.13
N SER A 34 -13.86 -19.27 -4.85
CA SER A 34 -14.77 -18.34 -4.16
C SER A 34 -14.08 -17.09 -3.60
N ILE A 35 -12.74 -17.04 -3.59
CA ILE A 35 -11.93 -15.98 -2.97
C ILE A 35 -12.47 -15.71 -1.55
N SER A 36 -12.52 -16.75 -0.73
CA SER A 36 -13.05 -16.68 0.65
C SER A 36 -12.19 -17.43 1.66
N THR A 37 -11.35 -18.35 1.20
CA THR A 37 -10.34 -19.03 2.03
C THR A 37 -9.15 -18.11 2.21
N ASN A 38 -8.49 -18.16 3.38
CA ASN A 38 -7.29 -17.36 3.66
C ASN A 38 -7.48 -15.87 3.33
N ALA A 39 -8.70 -15.37 3.58
CA ALA A 39 -9.06 -13.99 3.30
C ALA A 39 -8.20 -13.02 4.12
N ASN A 40 -8.06 -11.80 3.63
CA ASN A 40 -7.37 -10.69 4.32
C ASN A 40 -5.84 -10.82 4.48
N ARG A 41 -5.21 -11.90 3.97
CA ARG A 41 -3.74 -12.08 4.09
C ARG A 41 -2.91 -11.01 3.39
N PHE A 42 -3.36 -10.57 2.22
CA PHE A 42 -2.67 -9.60 1.35
C PHE A 42 -3.61 -8.48 0.88
N SER A 43 -4.61 -8.13 1.68
CA SER A 43 -5.58 -7.11 1.26
C SER A 43 -5.00 -5.71 1.29
N GLU A 44 -5.57 -4.84 0.47
CA GLU A 44 -5.25 -3.41 0.45
C GLU A 44 -6.53 -2.60 0.62
N ASN A 45 -6.52 -1.61 1.52
CA ASN A 45 -7.68 -0.77 1.79
C ASN A 45 -7.29 0.70 1.70
N VAL A 46 -7.96 1.45 0.83
CA VAL A 46 -7.82 2.90 0.76
C VAL A 46 -8.68 3.53 1.85
N THR A 47 -8.04 4.24 2.78
CA THR A 47 -8.72 4.84 3.94
C THR A 47 -9.22 6.25 3.68
N GLY A 48 -8.84 6.85 2.55
CA GLY A 48 -9.35 8.14 2.15
C GLY A 48 -8.80 8.61 0.80
N TYR A 49 -9.59 9.47 0.17
CA TYR A 49 -9.22 10.22 -1.02
C TYR A 49 -9.40 11.71 -0.76
N ASP A 50 -8.58 12.55 -1.39
CA ASP A 50 -8.91 13.97 -1.50
C ASP A 50 -9.94 14.24 -2.63
N LYS A 51 -10.31 15.51 -2.79
CA LYS A 51 -11.28 15.94 -3.81
C LYS A 51 -10.77 15.78 -5.25
N ASN A 52 -9.45 15.68 -5.44
CA ASN A 52 -8.82 15.46 -6.74
C ASN A 52 -8.67 13.96 -7.05
N GLY A 53 -9.02 13.07 -6.11
CA GLY A 53 -8.90 11.63 -6.28
C GLY A 53 -7.54 11.06 -5.91
N ASN A 54 -6.67 11.83 -5.25
CA ASN A 54 -5.43 11.30 -4.73
C ASN A 54 -5.70 10.48 -3.47
N ILE A 55 -5.02 9.33 -3.33
CA ILE A 55 -5.07 8.52 -2.11
C ILE A 55 -4.43 9.31 -0.96
N LYS A 56 -5.15 9.40 0.17
CA LYS A 56 -4.70 10.05 1.41
C LYS A 56 -4.29 9.06 2.49
N GLY A 57 -4.76 7.82 2.41
CA GLY A 57 -4.26 6.76 3.25
C GLY A 57 -4.48 5.38 2.67
N LEU A 58 -3.57 4.46 3.02
CA LEU A 58 -3.53 3.12 2.48
C LEU A 58 -3.11 2.14 3.58
N GLN A 59 -3.91 1.12 3.77
CA GLN A 59 -3.56 -0.03 4.61
C GLN A 59 -3.17 -1.19 3.72
N ARG A 60 -2.06 -1.85 4.03
CA ARG A 60 -1.64 -3.08 3.34
C ARG A 60 -1.44 -4.20 4.35
N TYR A 61 -1.95 -5.37 4.00
CA TYR A 61 -1.79 -6.59 4.78
C TYR A 61 -0.76 -7.48 4.13
N GLY A 62 -0.05 -8.25 4.95
CA GLY A 62 0.99 -9.14 4.51
C GLY A 62 1.36 -10.17 5.55
N GLN A 63 2.39 -10.94 5.23
CA GLN A 63 2.90 -11.97 6.09
C GLN A 63 3.72 -11.35 7.24
N LEU A 64 3.46 -11.77 8.48
CA LEU A 64 4.16 -11.31 9.69
C LEU A 64 5.12 -12.37 10.26
N SER A 65 4.87 -13.64 9.95
CA SER A 65 5.75 -14.76 10.29
C SER A 65 5.57 -15.90 9.29
N SER A 66 6.26 -17.03 9.48
CA SER A 66 6.07 -18.22 8.63
C SER A 66 4.61 -18.72 8.55
N THR A 67 3.75 -18.38 9.53
CA THR A 67 2.36 -18.85 9.60
C THR A 67 1.31 -17.76 9.83
N SER A 68 1.71 -16.53 10.16
CA SER A 68 0.78 -15.44 10.48
C SER A 68 0.78 -14.30 9.46
N TYR A 69 -0.35 -13.62 9.38
CA TYR A 69 -0.61 -12.49 8.48
C TYR A 69 -1.32 -11.37 9.24
N GLY A 70 -1.13 -10.13 8.80
CA GLY A 70 -1.72 -8.96 9.43
C GLY A 70 -1.31 -7.68 8.73
N LEU A 71 -1.60 -6.55 9.36
CA LEU A 71 -1.29 -5.22 8.83
C LEU A 71 0.23 -5.01 8.81
N ILE A 72 0.79 -4.71 7.64
CA ILE A 72 2.22 -4.40 7.44
C ILE A 72 2.47 -2.92 7.16
N ASP A 73 1.43 -2.19 6.72
CA ASP A 73 1.49 -0.75 6.50
C ASP A 73 0.17 -0.10 6.88
N ASN A 74 0.24 1.08 7.49
CA ASN A 74 -0.88 1.99 7.70
C ASN A 74 -0.44 3.40 7.32
N LEU A 75 -0.44 3.65 6.02
CA LEU A 75 0.18 4.83 5.42
C LEU A 75 -0.76 6.03 5.47
N THR A 76 -0.20 7.18 5.82
CA THR A 76 -0.81 8.50 5.62
C THR A 76 0.00 9.27 4.58
N LEU A 77 -0.63 9.61 3.46
CA LEU A 77 0.02 10.29 2.34
C LEU A 77 -0.32 11.78 2.39
N THR A 78 0.71 12.62 2.53
CA THR A 78 0.57 14.08 2.42
C THR A 78 0.97 14.51 1.02
N LEU A 79 0.18 15.41 0.43
CA LEU A 79 0.42 15.94 -0.91
C LEU A 79 0.46 17.46 -0.89
N ASN A 80 1.23 18.03 -1.80
CA ASN A 80 1.17 19.43 -2.20
C ASN A 80 0.62 19.50 -3.63
N GLY A 81 -0.66 19.87 -3.78
CA GLY A 81 -1.38 19.64 -5.03
C GLY A 81 -1.48 18.14 -5.34
N ASN A 82 -0.96 17.71 -6.48
CA ASN A 82 -0.91 16.29 -6.89
C ASN A 82 0.49 15.66 -6.72
N GLN A 83 1.42 16.36 -6.05
CA GLN A 83 2.75 15.83 -5.76
C GLN A 83 2.81 15.30 -4.33
N LEU A 84 3.31 14.09 -4.16
CA LEU A 84 3.51 13.46 -2.85
C LEU A 84 4.60 14.22 -2.09
N SER A 85 4.38 14.62 -0.84
CA SER A 85 5.35 15.40 -0.06
C SER A 85 5.89 14.67 1.16
N CYS A 86 5.13 13.72 1.71
CA CYS A 86 5.49 12.93 2.90
C CYS A 86 4.62 11.68 2.97
N VAL A 87 5.18 10.57 3.44
CA VAL A 87 4.46 9.32 3.72
C VAL A 87 4.81 8.88 5.13
N GLU A 88 3.81 8.87 6.00
CA GLU A 88 3.97 8.34 7.36
C GLU A 88 3.41 6.93 7.44
N ASP A 89 4.10 6.03 8.13
CA ASP A 89 3.59 4.71 8.45
C ASP A 89 3.36 4.55 9.96
N ALA A 90 2.12 4.23 10.34
CA ALA A 90 1.76 3.95 11.72
C ALA A 90 1.98 2.48 12.14
N VAL A 91 2.53 1.64 11.25
CA VAL A 91 2.93 0.26 11.56
C VAL A 91 4.44 0.18 11.74
N SER A 92 4.87 -0.39 12.87
CA SER A 92 6.28 -0.69 13.16
C SER A 92 6.64 -2.17 12.98
N THR A 93 5.66 -3.00 12.65
CA THR A 93 5.88 -4.44 12.47
C THR A 93 6.44 -4.71 11.07
N ALA A 94 7.65 -5.27 11.02
CA ALA A 94 8.26 -5.64 9.75
C ALA A 94 7.51 -6.79 9.07
N ALA A 95 7.34 -6.70 7.75
CA ALA A 95 6.89 -7.82 6.94
C ALA A 95 7.90 -8.98 6.97
N TYR A 96 7.40 -10.21 6.96
CA TYR A 96 8.24 -11.41 7.02
C TYR A 96 9.07 -11.62 5.75
N GLY A 97 10.38 -11.86 5.92
CA GLY A 97 11.31 -12.34 4.91
C GLY A 97 11.74 -11.36 3.83
N THR A 98 10.86 -10.50 3.33
CA THR A 98 11.08 -9.77 2.05
C THR A 98 11.03 -8.24 2.15
N ASN A 99 10.90 -7.66 3.34
CA ASN A 99 10.81 -6.20 3.54
C ASN A 99 9.84 -5.52 2.55
N THR A 100 8.64 -6.10 2.41
CA THR A 100 7.60 -5.60 1.49
C THR A 100 6.80 -4.43 2.07
N ALA A 101 6.93 -4.20 3.39
CA ALA A 101 6.43 -3.00 4.05
C ALA A 101 7.19 -1.76 3.58
N PHE A 102 6.55 -0.61 3.71
CA PHE A 102 7.16 0.69 3.53
C PHE A 102 8.21 0.88 4.63
N VAL A 103 9.33 1.48 4.25
CA VAL A 103 10.39 1.82 5.20
C VAL A 103 10.28 3.31 5.45
N ASN A 104 9.71 3.67 6.60
CA ASN A 104 9.58 5.05 7.05
C ASN A 104 10.92 5.56 7.60
N GLY A 105 11.83 5.92 6.68
CA GLY A 105 13.20 6.34 6.97
C GLY A 105 13.32 7.79 7.45
N ALA A 106 12.31 8.60 7.20
CA ALA A 106 12.19 9.97 7.69
C ALA A 106 10.73 10.24 8.07
N SER A 107 10.52 11.06 9.11
CA SER A 107 9.17 11.49 9.55
C SER A 107 9.21 12.99 9.78
N VAL A 108 9.24 13.74 8.67
CA VAL A 108 9.38 15.21 8.67
C VAL A 108 8.59 15.82 7.51
N ALA A 109 8.29 17.11 7.58
CA ALA A 109 7.64 17.77 6.45
C ALA A 109 8.59 17.84 5.23
N GLY A 110 8.07 17.51 4.04
CA GLY A 110 8.78 17.67 2.77
C GLY A 110 9.90 16.65 2.53
N GLU A 111 9.60 15.37 2.76
CA GLU A 111 10.49 14.21 2.51
C GLU A 111 10.76 14.02 1.03
N TYR A 112 9.73 14.28 0.22
CA TYR A 112 9.79 14.26 -1.23
C TYR A 112 9.83 15.70 -1.74
N ALA A 113 10.80 16.00 -2.62
CA ALA A 113 10.86 17.28 -3.31
C ALA A 113 11.10 17.06 -4.81
N TYR A 114 10.63 18.03 -5.59
CA TYR A 114 10.66 17.97 -7.03
C TYR A 114 11.21 19.28 -7.60
N ASP A 115 11.89 19.18 -8.73
CA ASP A 115 12.25 20.35 -9.52
C ASP A 115 11.02 20.96 -10.23
N ALA A 116 11.22 22.09 -10.91
CA ALA A 116 10.16 22.78 -11.63
C ALA A 116 9.57 21.96 -12.81
N ASN A 117 10.27 20.93 -13.27
CA ASN A 117 9.80 20.02 -14.32
C ASN A 117 9.08 18.79 -13.75
N GLY A 118 9.02 18.65 -12.41
CA GLY A 118 8.37 17.55 -11.72
C GLY A 118 9.27 16.32 -11.51
N ASN A 119 10.58 16.41 -11.76
CA ASN A 119 11.50 15.32 -11.46
C ASN A 119 11.73 15.24 -9.95
N LEU A 120 11.74 14.02 -9.39
CA LEU A 120 12.06 13.81 -7.98
C LEU A 120 13.55 14.09 -7.74
N THR A 121 13.87 15.03 -6.85
CA THR A 121 15.25 15.39 -6.52
C THR A 121 15.63 14.97 -5.09
N LYS A 122 14.63 14.81 -4.21
CA LYS A 122 14.82 14.41 -2.81
C LYS A 122 13.86 13.29 -2.42
N ASP A 123 14.37 12.30 -1.71
CA ASP A 123 13.61 11.23 -1.05
C ASP A 123 14.34 10.85 0.25
N LEU A 124 13.89 11.46 1.35
CA LEU A 124 14.51 11.23 2.66
C LEU A 124 14.30 9.80 3.18
N ASN A 125 13.24 9.10 2.76
CA ASN A 125 13.02 7.69 3.11
C ASN A 125 14.05 6.76 2.46
N LYS A 126 14.74 7.23 1.41
CA LYS A 126 15.84 6.53 0.73
C LYS A 126 17.21 7.19 0.95
N GLY A 127 17.28 8.23 1.78
CA GLY A 127 18.51 8.98 2.01
C GLY A 127 18.99 9.79 0.81
N ILE A 128 18.12 10.05 -0.17
CA ILE A 128 18.42 10.89 -1.32
C ILE A 128 18.21 12.35 -0.91
N THR A 129 19.29 13.12 -0.97
CA THR A 129 19.31 14.56 -0.71
C THR A 129 19.79 15.29 -1.97
N ASP A 130 19.26 16.49 -2.23
CA ASP A 130 19.66 17.36 -3.35
C ASP A 130 21.17 17.64 -3.40
#